data_AF-A0A3B9IDV5-F1
#
_entry.id   AF-A0A3B9IDV5-F1
#
_cell.length_a   1.000
_cell.length_b   1.000
_cell.length_c   1.000
_cell.angle_alpha   90.00
_cell.angle_beta   90.00
_cell.angle_gamma   90.00
#
_symmetry.space_group_name_H-M   'P 1'
#
loop_
_entity.id
_entity.type
_entity.pdbx_description
1 polymer ?
#
loop_
_entity_poly.entity_id
_entity_poly.type
_entity_poly.pdbx_seq_one_letter_code
_entity_poly.pdbx_strand_id
1 'polypeptide(L)'
;AAAAALGLAVVAGGVTALARYLFGYAVPDGFDLVRLTGGIAACWGIAAAIAADELIRIDIARALPRPLAAVVAVLGGAGALAGAVLLARSGVLGTDLLLRSGETTADLQLPLWPAHLVMAAGLVVAALLALLRLLA
;
A
#
# COMPACT_ATOMS: atom_id res chain seq x y z
N ALA A 1 -4.41 5.70 -9.57
CA ALA A 1 -4.81 4.52 -8.77
C ALA A 1 -5.04 4.88 -7.30
N ALA A 2 -4.00 5.32 -6.56
CA ALA A 2 -4.10 5.65 -5.13
C ALA A 2 -5.27 6.59 -4.77
N ALA A 3 -5.36 7.76 -5.40
CA ALA A 3 -6.40 8.75 -5.11
C ALA A 3 -7.82 8.22 -5.39
N ALA A 4 -7.99 7.47 -6.47
CA ALA A 4 -9.27 6.85 -6.82
C ALA A 4 -9.66 5.75 -5.81
N ALA A 5 -8.71 4.91 -5.40
CA ALA A 5 -8.93 3.88 -4.39
C ALA A 5 -9.23 4.48 -3.00
N LEU A 6 -8.54 5.56 -2.63
CA LEU A 6 -8.84 6.33 -1.40
C LEU A 6 -10.23 6.94 -1.46
N GLY A 7 -10.58 7.58 -2.57
CA GLY A 7 -11.91 8.13 -2.78
C GLY A 7 -12.99 7.05 -2.67
N LEU A 8 -12.78 5.89 -3.31
CA LEU A 8 -13.68 4.76 -3.21
C LEU A 8 -13.79 4.24 -1.76
N ALA A 9 -12.69 4.15 -1.02
CA ALA A 9 -12.68 3.70 0.37
C ALA A 9 -13.46 4.65 1.28
N VAL A 10 -13.30 5.96 1.10
CA VAL A 10 -14.01 6.98 1.87
C VAL A 10 -15.50 6.97 1.54
N VAL A 11 -15.86 6.91 0.25
CA VAL A 11 -17.26 6.86 -0.17
C VAL A 11 -17.92 5.57 0.30
N ALA A 12 -17.28 4.42 0.06
CA ALA A 12 -17.77 3.13 0.52
C ALA A 12 -17.99 3.15 2.02
N GLY A 13 -16.97 3.52 2.81
CA GLY A 13 -17.04 3.55 4.27
C GLY A 13 -18.06 4.54 4.82
N GLY A 14 -18.18 5.71 4.18
CA GLY A 14 -19.21 6.69 4.50
C GLY A 14 -20.61 6.13 4.28
N VAL A 15 -20.85 5.49 3.13
CA VAL A 15 -22.14 4.86 2.82
C VAL A 15 -22.45 3.73 3.80
N THR A 16 -21.47 2.86 4.12
CA THR A 16 -21.68 1.78 5.09
C THR A 16 -22.03 2.32 6.47
N ALA A 17 -21.34 3.37 6.91
CA ALA A 17 -21.58 3.99 8.21
C ALA A 17 -22.95 4.66 8.26
N LEU A 18 -23.31 5.44 7.24
CA LEU A 18 -24.61 6.11 7.14
C LEU A 18 -25.76 5.10 7.10
N ALA A 19 -25.66 4.07 6.25
CA ALA A 19 -26.66 3.01 6.16
C ALA A 19 -26.88 2.32 7.51
N ARG A 20 -25.79 2.03 8.23
CA ARG A 20 -25.83 1.36 9.53
C ARG A 20 -26.40 2.25 10.63
N TYR A 21 -25.93 3.48 10.74
CA TYR A 21 -26.26 4.36 11.86
C TYR A 21 -27.58 5.12 11.66
N LEU A 22 -27.96 5.46 10.42
CA LEU A 22 -29.19 6.19 10.14
C LEU A 22 -30.37 5.26 9.85
N PHE A 23 -30.13 4.15 9.15
CA PHE A 23 -31.21 3.27 8.66
C PHE A 23 -31.23 1.89 9.33
N GLY A 24 -30.25 1.58 10.19
CA GLY A 24 -30.12 0.26 10.81
C GLY A 24 -29.84 -0.87 9.79
N TYR A 25 -29.46 -0.51 8.56
CA TYR A 25 -29.24 -1.45 7.47
C TYR A 25 -27.75 -1.79 7.36
N ALA A 26 -27.43 -3.08 7.42
CA ALA A 26 -26.07 -3.56 7.16
C ALA A 26 -25.88 -3.71 5.64
N VAL A 27 -24.99 -2.90 5.07
CA VAL A 27 -24.60 -3.03 3.67
C VAL A 27 -23.77 -4.31 3.51
N PRO A 28 -24.19 -5.25 2.63
CA PRO A 28 -23.45 -6.49 2.37
C PRO A 28 -22.01 -6.21 1.92
N ASP A 29 -21.03 -6.93 2.48
CA ASP A 29 -19.57 -6.78 2.25
C ASP A 29 -19.00 -5.35 2.41
N GLY A 30 -19.73 -4.44 3.06
CA GLY A 30 -19.29 -3.05 3.15
C GLY A 30 -17.98 -2.85 3.93
N PHE A 31 -17.69 -3.74 4.89
CA PHE A 31 -16.41 -3.75 5.60
C PHE A 31 -15.26 -4.24 4.69
N ASP A 32 -15.48 -5.31 3.93
CA ASP A 32 -14.48 -5.86 3.02
C ASP A 32 -14.16 -4.86 1.92
N LEU A 33 -15.15 -4.15 1.39
CA LEU A 33 -14.94 -3.12 0.37
C LEU A 33 -14.03 -1.99 0.87
N VAL A 34 -14.26 -1.49 2.10
CA VAL A 34 -13.40 -0.47 2.72
C VAL A 34 -12.01 -1.01 2.98
N ARG A 35 -11.89 -2.24 3.48
CA ARG A 35 -10.59 -2.88 3.76
C ARG A 35 -9.77 -3.03 2.47
N LEU A 36 -10.38 -3.53 1.40
CA LEU A 36 -9.71 -3.78 0.13
C LEU A 36 -9.33 -2.49 -0.59
N THR A 37 -10.25 -1.53 -0.67
CA THR A 37 -9.98 -0.23 -1.31
C THR A 37 -8.95 0.58 -0.52
N GLY A 38 -9.03 0.57 0.82
CA GLY A 38 -8.04 1.17 1.72
C GLY A 38 -6.65 0.52 1.59
N GLY A 39 -6.58 -0.81 1.45
CA GLY A 39 -5.32 -1.50 1.20
C GLY A 39 -4.70 -1.15 -0.15
N ILE A 40 -5.51 -1.06 -1.22
CA ILE A 40 -5.05 -0.61 -2.55
C ILE A 40 -4.50 0.82 -2.46
N ALA A 41 -5.25 1.70 -1.82
CA ALA A 41 -4.85 3.06 -1.54
C ALA A 41 -3.50 3.16 -0.82
N ALA A 42 -3.32 2.39 0.26
CA ALA A 42 -2.08 2.37 1.03
C ALA A 42 -0.89 1.89 0.19
N CYS A 43 -1.03 0.78 -0.53
CA CYS A 43 0.04 0.21 -1.35
C CYS A 43 0.49 1.17 -2.46
N TRP A 44 -0.47 1.79 -3.15
CA TRP A 44 -0.16 2.79 -4.18
C TRP A 44 0.29 4.14 -3.58
N GLY A 45 -0.13 4.46 -2.36
CA GLY A 45 0.35 5.62 -1.61
C GLY A 45 1.83 5.50 -1.27
N ILE A 46 2.29 4.32 -0.86
CA ILE A 46 3.72 4.03 -0.65
C ILE A 46 4.50 4.26 -1.95
N ALA A 47 4.02 3.74 -3.08
CA ALA A 47 4.66 3.95 -4.37
C ALA A 47 4.74 5.44 -4.74
N ALA A 48 3.67 6.20 -4.50
CA ALA A 48 3.63 7.64 -4.75
C ALA A 48 4.59 8.43 -3.83
N ALA A 49 4.66 8.08 -2.54
CA ALA A 49 5.59 8.70 -1.59
C ALA A 49 7.06 8.46 -1.97
N ILE A 50 7.39 7.24 -2.42
CA ILE A 50 8.70 6.92 -2.96
C ILE A 50 8.94 7.70 -4.26
N ALA A 51 7.96 7.87 -5.14
CA ALA A 51 8.13 8.68 -6.35
C ALA A 51 8.40 10.17 -6.04
N ALA A 52 7.79 10.71 -4.98
CA ALA A 52 7.80 12.13 -4.62
C ALA A 52 8.99 12.58 -3.76
N ASP A 53 9.81 11.67 -3.23
CA ASP A 53 10.91 11.97 -2.27
C ASP A 53 10.44 12.44 -0.90
N GLU A 54 9.25 12.03 -0.50
CA GLU A 54 8.65 12.42 0.77
C GLU A 54 8.92 11.40 1.88
N LEU A 55 9.86 10.46 1.68
CA LEU A 55 10.26 9.57 2.76
C LEU A 55 10.92 10.39 3.86
N ILE A 56 10.53 10.09 5.10
CA ILE A 56 11.11 10.68 6.30
C ILE A 56 12.61 10.36 6.30
N ARG A 57 13.42 11.38 6.00
CA ARG A 57 14.87 11.30 6.06
C ARG A 57 15.33 11.62 7.47
N ILE A 58 16.37 10.93 7.91
CA ILE A 58 17.04 11.19 9.18
C ILE A 58 17.76 12.54 9.04
N ASP A 59 17.13 13.63 9.52
CA ASP A 59 17.69 14.99 9.50
C ASP A 59 19.02 15.14 10.26
N ILE A 60 19.37 14.15 11.10
CA ILE A 60 20.69 14.05 11.73
C ILE A 60 21.82 14.06 10.69
N ALA A 61 21.60 13.56 9.46
CA ALA A 61 22.60 13.62 8.40
C ALA A 61 23.09 15.04 8.08
N ARG A 62 22.24 16.06 8.31
CA ARG A 62 22.59 17.48 8.11
C ARG A 62 23.57 18.01 9.15
N ALA A 63 23.64 17.37 10.32
CA ALA A 63 24.52 17.73 11.42
C ALA A 63 25.86 16.95 11.40
N LEU A 64 26.01 15.95 10.52
CA LEU A 64 27.21 15.12 10.45
C LEU A 64 28.23 15.62 9.41
N PRO A 65 29.52 15.28 9.58
CA PRO A 65 30.53 15.57 8.57
C PRO A 65 30.25 14.80 7.28
N ARG A 66 30.64 15.39 6.14
CA ARG A 66 30.37 14.91 4.77
C ARG A 66 30.48 13.39 4.53
N PRO A 67 31.53 12.67 4.98
CA PRO A 67 31.61 11.22 4.73
C PRO A 67 30.54 10.43 5.49
N LEU A 68 30.21 10.83 6.72
CA LEU A 68 29.19 10.17 7.52
C LEU A 68 27.78 10.48 7.00
N ALA A 69 27.54 11.71 6.54
CA ALA A 69 26.27 12.07 5.90
C ALA A 69 25.98 11.21 4.66
N ALA A 70 27.00 10.91 3.85
CA ALA A 70 26.89 10.03 2.69
C ALA A 70 26.52 8.59 3.10
N VAL A 71 27.15 8.05 4.15
CA VAL A 71 26.84 6.70 4.66
C VAL A 71 25.39 6.62 5.15
N VAL A 72 24.91 7.63 5.89
CA VAL A 72 23.53 7.68 6.37
C VAL A 72 22.54 7.76 5.21
N ALA A 73 22.84 8.53 4.16
CA ALA A 73 22.02 8.62 2.96
C ALA A 73 21.92 7.26 2.24
N VAL A 74 23.06 6.57 2.04
CA VAL A 74 23.10 5.25 1.40
C VAL A 74 22.37 4.21 2.24
N LEU A 75 22.57 4.19 3.57
CA LEU A 75 21.84 3.28 4.47
C LEU A 75 20.33 3.54 4.46
N GLY A 76 19.91 4.80 4.43
CA GLY A 76 18.50 5.18 4.31
C GLY A 76 17.88 4.71 3.00
N GLY A 77 18.56 4.95 1.87
CA GLY A 77 18.12 4.49 0.56
C GLY A 77 18.08 2.97 0.45
N ALA A 78 19.12 2.28 0.95
CA ALA A 78 19.17 0.82 0.98
C ALA A 78 18.07 0.23 1.87
N GLY A 79 17.80 0.85 3.03
CA GLY A 79 16.70 0.46 3.92
C GLY A 79 15.33 0.64 3.28
N ALA A 80 15.10 1.75 2.59
CA ALA A 80 13.87 2.00 1.84
C ALA A 80 13.68 0.98 0.71
N LEU A 81 14.73 0.67 -0.04
CA LEU A 81 14.71 -0.36 -1.08
C LEU A 81 14.42 -1.74 -0.48
N ALA A 82 15.12 -2.13 0.59
CA ALA A 82 14.92 -3.41 1.26
C ALA A 82 13.47 -3.56 1.75
N GLY A 83 12.93 -2.52 2.40
CA GLY A 83 11.54 -2.49 2.85
C GLY A 83 10.54 -2.61 1.70
N ALA A 84 10.74 -1.87 0.61
CA ALA A 84 9.88 -1.93 -0.57
C ALA A 84 9.92 -3.31 -1.24
N VAL A 85 11.10 -3.92 -1.36
CA VAL A 85 11.26 -5.28 -1.91
C VAL A 85 10.59 -6.33 -1.02
N LEU A 86 10.75 -6.24 0.31
CA LEU A 86 10.10 -7.15 1.24
C LEU A 86 8.57 -7.05 1.17
N LEU A 87 8.03 -5.83 1.08
CA LEU A 87 6.60 -5.59 0.89
C LEU A 87 6.10 -6.11 -0.47
N ALA A 88 6.83 -5.86 -1.55
CA ALA A 88 6.48 -6.39 -2.86
C ALA A 88 6.43 -7.93 -2.85
N ARG A 89 7.44 -8.56 -2.25
CA ARG A 89 7.50 -10.03 -2.10
C ARG A 89 6.33 -10.55 -1.28
N SER A 90 6.02 -9.95 -0.13
CA SER A 90 4.91 -10.39 0.71
C SER A 90 3.55 -10.20 0.00
N GLY A 91 3.37 -9.09 -0.73
CA GLY A 91 2.17 -8.84 -1.53
C GLY A 91 1.97 -9.89 -2.63
N VAL A 92 3.01 -10.21 -3.39
CA VAL A 92 2.94 -11.23 -4.46
C VAL A 92 2.66 -12.61 -3.89
N LEU A 93 3.38 -13.02 -2.82
CA LEU A 93 3.15 -14.32 -2.17
C LEU A 93 1.74 -14.41 -1.58
N GLY A 94 1.27 -13.36 -0.90
CA GLY A 94 -0.09 -13.32 -0.38
C GLY A 94 -1.15 -13.45 -1.47
N THR A 95 -0.89 -12.86 -2.63
CA THR A 95 -1.81 -12.96 -3.78
C THR A 95 -1.83 -14.35 -4.40
N ASP A 96 -0.67 -15.02 -4.52
CA ASP A 96 -0.60 -16.41 -5.00
C ASP A 96 -1.31 -17.37 -4.04
N LEU A 97 -1.16 -17.16 -2.73
CA LEU A 97 -1.88 -17.96 -1.73
C LEU A 97 -3.39 -17.80 -1.88
N LEU A 98 -3.89 -16.57 -2.04
CA LEU A 98 -5.32 -16.30 -2.27
C LEU A 98 -5.86 -16.94 -3.56
N LEU A 99 -5.06 -16.92 -4.63
CA LEU A 99 -5.42 -17.57 -5.88
C LEU A 99 -5.58 -19.09 -5.71
N ARG A 100 -4.73 -19.71 -4.88
CA ARG A 100 -4.77 -21.16 -4.59
C ARG A 100 -5.88 -21.53 -3.61
N SER A 101 -6.13 -20.70 -2.60
CA SER A 101 -7.15 -20.98 -1.58
C SER A 101 -8.57 -20.69 -2.06
N GLY A 102 -8.73 -19.85 -3.10
CA GLY A 102 -10.06 -19.52 -3.64
C GLY A 102 -10.90 -18.73 -2.65
N GLU A 103 -10.26 -17.99 -1.74
CA GLU A 103 -10.95 -17.20 -0.72
C GLU A 103 -11.82 -16.11 -1.33
N THR A 104 -13.03 -15.99 -0.78
CA THR A 104 -14.05 -15.05 -1.22
C THR A 104 -14.56 -14.21 -0.05
N THR A 105 -15.17 -13.06 -0.34
CA THR A 105 -15.86 -12.26 0.69
C THR A 105 -17.05 -13.02 1.27
N ALA A 106 -17.43 -12.63 2.49
CA ALA A 106 -18.41 -13.38 3.27
C ALA A 106 -19.82 -13.31 2.69
N ASP A 107 -20.25 -12.15 2.16
CA ASP A 107 -21.63 -11.95 1.73
C ASP A 107 -21.81 -12.19 0.22
N LEU A 108 -21.07 -11.48 -0.63
CA LEU A 108 -21.23 -11.56 -2.10
C LEU A 108 -20.40 -12.68 -2.74
N GLN A 109 -19.60 -13.41 -1.96
CA GLN A 109 -18.66 -14.43 -2.46
C GLN A 109 -17.77 -13.91 -3.60
N LEU A 110 -17.36 -12.65 -3.51
CA LEU A 110 -16.47 -12.05 -4.49
C LEU A 110 -15.05 -12.55 -4.25
N PRO A 111 -14.31 -12.96 -5.30
CA PRO A 111 -12.93 -13.39 -5.14
C PRO A 111 -12.06 -12.23 -4.64
N LEU A 112 -11.23 -12.50 -3.63
CA LEU A 112 -10.36 -11.48 -3.01
C LEU A 112 -9.09 -11.20 -3.84
N TRP A 113 -8.64 -12.17 -4.65
CA TRP A 113 -7.39 -12.11 -5.38
C TRP A 113 -7.22 -10.90 -6.32
N PRO A 114 -8.26 -10.37 -7.02
CA PRO A 114 -8.08 -9.25 -7.94
C PRO A 114 -7.65 -7.98 -7.19
N ALA A 115 -8.24 -7.71 -6.03
CA ALA A 115 -7.88 -6.57 -5.21
C ALA A 115 -6.45 -6.70 -4.67
N HIS A 116 -6.08 -7.89 -4.21
CA HIS A 116 -4.71 -8.18 -3.74
C HIS A 116 -3.66 -8.09 -4.87
N LEU A 117 -3.99 -8.49 -6.10
CA LEU A 117 -3.12 -8.26 -7.26
C LEU A 117 -2.84 -6.78 -7.48
N VAL A 118 -3.87 -5.93 -7.40
CA VAL A 118 -3.71 -4.48 -7.58
C VAL A 118 -2.86 -3.87 -6.46
N MET A 119 -3.02 -4.36 -5.22
CA MET A 119 -2.14 -4.00 -4.10
C MET A 119 -0.68 -4.41 -4.36
N ALA A 120 -0.46 -5.67 -4.73
CA ALA A 120 0.85 -6.24 -5.00
C ALA A 120 1.56 -5.50 -6.14
N ALA A 121 0.84 -5.15 -7.21
CA ALA A 121 1.36 -4.34 -8.31
C ALA A 121 1.87 -2.97 -7.82
N GLY A 122 1.12 -2.30 -6.94
CA GLY A 122 1.55 -1.04 -6.32
C GLY A 122 2.87 -1.20 -5.53
N LEU A 123 3.01 -2.28 -4.78
CA LEU A 123 4.24 -2.57 -4.01
C LEU A 123 5.43 -2.93 -4.91
N VAL A 124 5.21 -3.64 -6.03
CA VAL A 124 6.25 -3.89 -7.03
C VAL A 124 6.73 -2.58 -7.66
N VAL A 125 5.79 -1.69 -8.02
CA VAL A 125 6.14 -0.34 -8.52
C VAL A 125 6.93 0.45 -7.48
N ALA A 126 6.54 0.39 -6.20
CA ALA A 126 7.26 1.01 -5.10
C ALA A 126 8.73 0.52 -5.00
N ALA A 127 8.95 -0.79 -5.13
CA ALA A 127 10.30 -1.38 -5.13
C ALA A 127 11.14 -0.93 -6.33
N LEU A 128 10.56 -0.88 -7.52
CA LEU A 128 11.23 -0.39 -8.72
C LEU A 128 11.62 1.09 -8.60
N LEU A 129 10.73 1.93 -8.08
CA LEU A 129 11.02 3.35 -7.85
C LEU A 129 12.11 3.55 -6.80
N ALA A 130 12.10 2.76 -5.72
CA ALA A 130 13.15 2.80 -4.72
C ALA A 130 14.51 2.41 -5.31
N LEU A 131 14.54 1.41 -6.20
CA LEU A 131 15.76 0.98 -6.88
C LEU A 131 16.31 2.06 -7.80
N LEU A 132 15.45 2.65 -8.64
CA LEU A 132 15.82 3.74 -9.55
C LEU A 132 16.41 4.93 -8.78
N ARG A 133 15.87 5.22 -7.60
CA ARG A 133 16.34 6.33 -6.75
C ARG A 133 17.63 6.04 -6.01
N LEU A 134 17.89 4.79 -5.66
CA LEU A 134 19.17 4.41 -5.07
C LEU A 134 20.31 4.50 -6.11
N LEU A 135 19.97 4.34 -7.39
CA LEU A 135 20.92 4.38 -8.51
C LEU A 135 21.13 5.78 -9.09
N ALA A 136 20.21 6.72 -8.85
CA ALA A 136 20.27 8.12 -9.30
C ALA A 136 21.09 8.99 -8.35
#